data_AF-A0A6N6JLU6-F1
#
_entry.id   AF-A0A6N6JLU6-F1
#
_cell.length_a   1.000
_cell.length_b   1.000
_cell.length_c   1.000
_cell.angle_alpha   90.00
_cell.angle_beta   90.00
_cell.angle_gamma   90.00
#
_symmetry.space_group_name_H-M   'P 1'
#
loop_
_entity.id
_entity.type
_entity.pdbx_description
1 polymer ?
#
loop_
_entity_poly.entity_id
_entity_poly.type
_entity_poly.pdbx_seq_one_letter_code
_entity_poly.pdbx_strand_id
1 'polypeptide(L)' 'MKDRLTRAVPIREGYILRDSEEVSVWLDHEWNTGLQTRSWLVDPEMLGNTEVQEREIMGIMYGIWSP' A
#
# COMPACT_ATOMS: atom_id res chain seq x y z
N MET A 1 -5.05 -6.49 -29.68
CA MET A 1 -4.34 -6.96 -28.47
C MET A 1 -5.05 -6.28 -27.30
N LYS A 2 -5.76 -7.02 -26.44
CA LYS A 2 -6.45 -6.41 -25.28
C LYS A 2 -5.36 -5.85 -24.36
N ASP A 3 -5.28 -4.54 -24.20
CA ASP A 3 -4.47 -3.91 -23.17
C ASP A 3 -4.84 -4.56 -21.84
N ARG A 4 -3.96 -5.41 -21.33
CA ARG A 4 -4.12 -6.03 -20.02
C ARG A 4 -3.94 -4.87 -19.05
N LEU A 5 -5.05 -4.28 -18.58
CA LEU A 5 -5.03 -3.16 -17.63
C LEU A 5 -3.97 -3.45 -16.57
N THR A 6 -2.95 -2.60 -16.52
CA THR A 6 -1.90 -2.68 -15.52
C THR A 6 -2.57 -2.43 -14.16
N ARG A 7 -2.55 -3.43 -13.29
CA ARG A 7 -3.22 -3.40 -11.99
C ARG A 7 -2.19 -3.55 -10.90
N ALA A 8 -2.27 -2.66 -9.91
CA ALA A 8 -1.51 -2.68 -8.68
C ALA A 8 -2.46 -3.08 -7.54
N VAL A 9 -2.03 -3.98 -6.66
CA VAL A 9 -2.71 -4.28 -5.40
C VAL A 9 -1.81 -3.89 -4.24
N PRO A 10 -2.32 -3.18 -3.22
CA PRO A 10 -1.53 -2.88 -2.04
C PRO A 10 -1.29 -4.18 -1.26
N ILE A 11 -0.03 -4.41 -0.87
CA ILE A 11 0.41 -5.63 -0.17
C ILE A 11 0.96 -5.32 1.22
N ARG A 12 1.40 -4.09 1.45
CA ARG A 12 1.97 -3.64 2.71
C ARG A 12 1.75 -2.16 2.88
N GLU A 13 1.62 -1.73 4.12
CA GLU A 13 1.63 -0.33 4.47
C GLU A 13 2.60 -0.03 5.60
N GLY A 14 3.13 1.19 5.55
CA GLY A 14 3.71 1.84 6.71
C GLY A 14 2.67 2.75 7.33
N TYR A 15 2.54 2.72 8.64
CA TYR A 15 1.64 3.57 9.40
C TYR A 15 2.32 4.10 10.66
N ILE A 16 1.81 5.23 11.15
CA ILE A 16 2.23 5.82 12.42
C ILE A 16 1.04 5.87 13.37
N LEU A 17 1.32 5.81 14.67
CA LEU A 17 0.34 6.09 15.72
C LEU A 17 0.45 7.57 16.09
N ARG A 18 -0.57 8.37 15.77
CA ARG A 18 -0.65 9.78 16.11
C ARG A 18 -1.95 10.04 16.85
N ASP A 19 -1.88 10.60 18.06
CA ASP A 19 -3.06 10.96 18.84
C ASP A 19 -4.07 9.80 19.01
N SER A 20 -3.56 8.58 19.16
CA SER A 20 -4.32 7.31 19.23
C SER A 20 -5.01 6.88 17.93
N GLU A 21 -4.71 7.52 16.80
CA GLU A 21 -5.14 7.12 15.46
C GLU A 21 -3.98 6.51 14.67
N GLU A 22 -4.30 5.46 13.90
CA GLU A 22 -3.38 4.90 12.92
C GLU A 22 -3.50 5.64 11.60
N VAL A 23 -2.39 6.19 11.11
CA VAL A 23 -2.34 6.91 9.85
C VAL A 23 -1.33 6.25 8.92
N SER A 24 -1.79 5.74 7.78
CA SER A 24 -0.92 5.19 6.74
C SER A 24 -0.10 6.30 6.09
N VAL A 25 1.21 6.09 5.99
CA VAL A 25 2.18 7.06 5.45
C VAL A 25 2.75 6.62 4.10
N TRP A 26 2.75 5.32 3.81
CA TRP A 26 3.07 4.77 2.50
C TRP A 26 2.40 3.41 2.27
N LEU A 27 2.29 3.03 0.99
CA LEU A 27 1.76 1.75 0.52
C LEU A 27 2.71 1.11 -0.49
N ASP A 28 3.09 -0.14 -0.25
CA ASP A 28 3.73 -0.98 -1.26
C ASP A 28 2.65 -1.67 -2.09
N HIS A 29 2.84 -1.61 -3.40
CA HIS A 29 1.95 -2.24 -4.36
C HIS A 29 2.68 -3.31 -5.15
N GLU A 30 2.03 -4.45 -5.34
CA GLU A 30 2.44 -5.46 -6.30
C GLU A 30 1.63 -5.31 -7.58
N TRP A 31 2.34 -5.21 -8.69
CA TRP A 31 1.74 -5.10 -10.01
C TRP A 31 1.55 -6.49 -10.61
N ASN A 32 0.53 -6.65 -11.46
CA ASN A 32 0.33 -7.87 -12.25
C ASN A 32 1.47 -8.19 -13.24
N THR A 33 2.42 -7.27 -13.39
CA THR A 33 3.68 -7.43 -14.13
C THR A 33 4.80 -8.04 -13.27
N GLY A 34 4.60 -8.19 -11.96
CA GLY A 34 5.61 -8.61 -10.98
C GLY A 34 6.48 -7.47 -10.45
N LEU A 35 6.28 -6.24 -10.91
CA LEU A 35 6.94 -5.07 -10.32
C LEU A 35 6.37 -4.81 -8.91
N GLN A 36 7.21 -4.31 -8.00
CA GLN A 36 6.75 -3.71 -6.75
C GLN A 36 7.14 -2.24 -6.70
N THR A 37 6.22 -1.41 -6.22
CA THR A 37 6.45 0.03 -6.08
C THR A 37 5.89 0.55 -4.76
N ARG A 38 6.64 1.45 -4.10
CA ARG A 38 6.17 2.20 -2.94
C ARG A 38 5.55 3.53 -3.35
N SER A 39 4.37 3.83 -2.82
CA SER A 39 3.71 5.13 -2.93
C SER A 39 3.66 5.78 -1.56
N TRP A 40 4.22 6.97 -1.43
CA TRP A 40 4.13 7.77 -0.21
C TRP A 40 2.84 8.59 -0.23
N LEU A 41 2.07 8.52 0.86
CA LEU A 41 0.82 9.26 1.05
C LEU A 41 1.05 10.63 1.70
N VAL A 42 2.21 10.78 2.34
CA VAL A 42 2.70 12.00 2.96
C VAL A 42 4.12 12.26 2.47
N ASP A 43 4.59 13.50 2.63
CA ASP A 43 6.00 13.80 2.41
C ASP A 43 6.87 13.03 3.44
N PRO A 44 7.81 12.17 3.02
CA PRO A 44 8.68 11.43 3.94
C PRO A 44 9.49 12.36 4.86
N GLU A 45 9.86 13.56 4.41
CA GLU A 45 10.62 14.52 5.21
C GLU A 45 9.80 15.04 6.39
N MET A 46 8.46 15.09 6.25
CA MET A 46 7.56 15.50 7.34
C MET A 46 7.46 14.48 8.47
N LEU A 47 7.87 13.23 8.24
CA LEU A 47 7.89 12.21 9.29
C LEU A 47 9.05 12.43 10.26
N GLY A 48 10.13 13.12 9.86
CA GLY A 48 11.28 13.39 10.72
C GLY A 48 11.81 12.11 11.40
N ASN A 49 11.78 12.09 12.74
CA ASN A 49 12.21 10.94 13.55
C ASN A 49 11.04 10.05 14.02
N THR A 50 9.84 10.22 13.47
CA THR A 50 8.69 9.39 13.81
C THR A 50 8.94 7.96 13.36
N GLU A 51 8.78 7.01 14.30
CA GLU A 51 8.88 5.60 14.01
C GLU A 51 7.67 5.14 13.18
N VAL A 52 7.95 4.65 11.97
CA VAL A 52 6.95 4.06 11.08
C VAL A 52 6.88 2.57 11.34
N GLN A 53 5.70 2.09 11.70
CA GLN A 53 5.41 0.67 11.83
C GLN A 53 4.95 0.12 10.48
N GLU A 54 5.25 -1.15 10.21
CA GLU A 54 4.84 -1.81 8.97
C GLU A 54 3.85 -2.93 9.25
N ARG A 55 2.88 -3.13 8.35
CA ARG A 55 2.02 -4.32 8.36
C ARG A 55 1.68 -4.77 6.95
N GLU A 56 1.58 -6.08 6.78
CA GLU A 56 1.03 -6.65 5.56
C GLU A 56 -0.45 -6.31 5.47
N ILE A 57 -0.85 -5.79 4.32
CA ILE A 57 -2.26 -5.68 3.99
C ILE A 57 -2.62 -7.08 3.50
N MET A 58 -3.22 -7.89 4.38
CA MET A 58 -3.79 -9.16 3.98
C MET A 58 -4.86 -8.88 2.92
N GLY A 59 -4.44 -8.95 1.65
CA GLY A 59 -5.34 -8.84 0.53
C GLY A 59 -6.42 -9.88 0.73
N ILE A 60 -7.68 -9.44 0.70
CA ILE A 60 -8.83 -10.31 0.49
C ILE A 60 -8.68 -10.85 -0.94
N MET A 61 -7.74 -11.76 -1.15
CA MET A 61 -7.77 -12.70 -2.25
C MET A 61 -8.80 -13.74 -1.82
N TYR A 62 -10.05 -13.60 -2.25
CA TYR A 62 -10.97 -14.66 -2.72
C TYR A 62 -12.39 -14.09 -2.89
N GLY A 63 -12.80 -13.83 -4.14
CA GLY A 63 -14.17 -13.50 -4.60
C GLY A 63 -14.65 -12.10 -4.17
N ILE A 64 -15.14 -11.20 -5.02
CA ILE A 64 -16.28 -11.34 -5.93
C ILE A 64 -16.10 -10.32 -7.07
N TRP A 65 -15.66 -10.78 -8.23
CA TRP A 65 -15.97 -10.17 -9.52
C TRP A 65 -16.32 -11.35 -10.43
N SER A 66 -17.60 -11.74 -10.40
CA SER A 66 -18.20 -12.52 -11.48
C SER A 66 -18.94 -11.56 -12.40
N PRO A 67 -18.88 -11.76 -13.73
CA PRO A 67 -19.45 -10.87 -14.74
C PRO A 67 -20.97 -10.74 -14.65
#